data_AF-A0A537YUR5-F1
#
_entry.id   AF-A0A537YUR5-F1
#
_cell.length_a   1.000
_cell.length_b   1.000
_cell.length_c   1.000
_cell.angle_alpha   90.00
_cell.angle_beta   90.00
_cell.angle_gamma   90.00
#
_symmetry.space_group_name_H-M   'P 1'
#
loop_
_entity.id
_entity.type
_entity.pdbx_description
1 polymer ?
#
loop_
_entity_poly.entity_id
_entity_poly.type
_entity_poly.pdbx_seq_one_letter_code
_entity_poly.pdbx_strand_id
1 'polypeptide(L)'
;MGKAAGEKGSASVEQVALAALVALLLLAGISAVAAGGDVDAGRRLAEAIGRKLRCAPRLPDSCRHHPLVPAYGWPLARLARALAPSPTARLGPSGLPLMPVDFRRCRRESCAVAAGPHLTASGRRTTAFTEIIDGRSSAGSVEVVYWLYRPTLGWERLVRRASQADVEAFAAVEVRAEDDPALVPLETLPGRNHYEFSPRDRPPWQWRVGGRYPGWSS
;
A
#
# COMPACT_ATOMS: atom_id res chain seq x y z
N MET A 1 19.87 35.58 43.00
CA MET A 1 18.45 35.95 43.07
C MET A 1 17.90 36.03 41.65
N GLY A 2 17.08 35.07 41.22
CA GLY A 2 16.35 35.10 39.96
C GLY A 2 14.92 34.62 40.21
N LYS A 3 13.93 35.51 40.10
CA LYS A 3 12.51 35.18 40.23
C LYS A 3 12.04 34.46 38.96
N ALA A 4 11.44 33.29 39.13
CA ALA A 4 10.70 32.60 38.07
C ALA A 4 9.46 33.45 37.70
N ALA A 5 9.35 33.81 36.42
CA ALA A 5 8.14 34.39 35.86
C ALA A 5 7.10 33.27 35.70
N GLY A 6 5.96 33.40 36.38
CA GLY A 6 4.84 32.50 36.22
C GLY A 6 4.08 32.83 34.93
N GLU A 7 4.14 31.95 33.94
CA GLU A 7 3.23 31.96 32.81
C GLU A 7 1.81 31.67 33.31
N LYS A 8 0.91 32.65 33.18
CA LYS A 8 -0.53 32.44 33.35
C LYS A 8 -1.13 32.22 31.97
N GLY A 9 -1.25 30.96 31.55
CA GLY A 9 -1.99 30.59 30.35
C GLY A 9 -3.48 30.88 30.53
N SER A 10 -4.05 31.74 29.69
CA SER A 10 -5.49 32.02 29.65
C SER A 10 -6.20 30.91 28.86
N ALA A 11 -6.31 29.71 29.43
CA ALA A 11 -7.28 28.75 28.91
C ALA A 11 -8.67 29.25 29.30
N SER A 12 -9.51 29.63 28.33
CA SER A 12 -10.90 29.97 28.64
C SER A 12 -11.60 28.71 29.18
N VAL A 13 -12.61 28.89 30.04
CA VAL A 13 -13.39 27.77 30.61
C VAL A 13 -13.99 26.90 29.49
N GLU A 14 -14.29 27.51 28.34
CA GLU A 14 -14.76 26.81 27.14
C GLU A 14 -13.71 25.86 26.55
N GLN A 15 -12.42 26.25 26.56
CA GLN A 15 -11.33 25.38 26.09
C GLN A 15 -11.13 24.19 27.03
N VAL A 16 -11.25 24.41 28.34
CA VAL A 16 -11.16 23.32 29.33
C VAL A 16 -12.34 22.37 29.19
N ALA A 17 -13.56 22.89 29.01
CA ALA A 17 -14.75 22.09 28.80
C ALA A 17 -14.67 21.27 27.50
N LEU A 18 -14.20 21.89 26.41
CA LEU A 18 -14.00 21.19 25.13
C LEU A 18 -12.94 20.10 25.25
N ALA A 19 -11.79 20.39 25.88
CA ALA A 19 -10.74 19.41 26.09
C ALA A 19 -11.22 18.22 26.95
N ALA A 20 -11.98 18.50 28.02
CA ALA A 20 -12.57 17.49 28.88
C ALA A 20 -13.59 16.62 28.13
N LEU A 21 -14.44 17.22 27.30
CA LEU A 21 -15.41 16.50 26.46
C LEU A 21 -14.69 15.58 25.46
N VAL A 22 -13.67 16.08 24.77
CA VAL A 22 -12.87 15.26 23.83
C VAL A 22 -12.20 14.09 24.55
N ALA A 23 -11.61 14.33 25.73
CA ALA A 23 -11.00 13.28 26.53
C ALA A 23 -12.01 12.20 26.96
N LEU A 24 -13.21 12.61 27.40
CA LEU A 24 -14.30 11.69 27.76
C LEU A 24 -14.75 10.84 26.57
N LEU A 25 -14.91 11.43 25.39
CA LEU A 25 -15.28 10.70 24.17
C LEU A 25 -14.20 9.70 23.75
N LEU A 26 -12.92 10.07 23.87
CA LEU A 26 -11.81 9.16 23.58
C LEU A 26 -11.78 7.97 24.54
N LEU A 27 -11.96 8.22 25.85
CA LEU A 27 -12.00 7.16 26.87
C LEU A 27 -13.21 6.23 26.67
N ALA A 28 -14.39 6.78 26.36
CA ALA A 28 -15.59 6.01 26.03
C ALA A 28 -15.38 5.14 24.78
N GLY A 29 -14.74 5.68 23.74
CA GLY A 29 -14.39 4.94 22.53
C GLY A 29 -13.41 3.79 22.79
N ILE A 30 -12.35 4.04 23.57
CA ILE A 30 -11.34 3.01 23.91
C ILE A 30 -11.98 1.89 24.73
N SER A 31 -12.80 2.22 25.72
CA SER A 31 -13.47 1.24 26.58
C SER A 31 -14.50 0.39 25.82
N ALA A 32 -15.25 0.99 24.89
CA ALA A 32 -16.17 0.25 24.02
C ALA A 32 -15.45 -0.77 23.11
N VAL A 33 -14.30 -0.39 22.54
CA VAL A 33 -13.48 -1.30 21.71
C VAL A 33 -12.86 -2.41 22.55
N ALA A 34 -12.36 -2.09 23.75
CA ALA A 34 -11.78 -3.07 24.66
C ALA A 34 -12.81 -4.09 25.17
N ALA A 35 -14.05 -3.65 25.43
CA ALA A 35 -15.14 -4.50 25.91
C ALA A 35 -15.79 -5.35 24.81
N GLY A 36 -15.76 -4.89 23.55
CA GLY A 36 -16.44 -5.54 22.44
C GLY A 36 -15.70 -6.72 21.80
N GLY A 37 -14.41 -6.92 22.09
CA GLY A 37 -13.60 -8.03 21.56
C GLY A 37 -13.35 -8.02 20.04
N ASP A 38 -14.08 -7.20 19.28
CA ASP A 38 -14.00 -7.10 17.83
C ASP A 38 -12.91 -6.10 17.41
N VAL A 39 -11.67 -6.60 17.41
CA VAL A 39 -10.48 -5.90 16.92
C VAL A 39 -10.64 -5.51 15.43
N ASP A 40 -11.46 -6.22 14.67
CA ASP A 40 -11.71 -5.92 13.26
C ASP A 40 -12.58 -4.68 13.07
N ALA A 41 -13.55 -4.42 13.93
CA ALA A 41 -14.34 -3.19 13.91
C ALA A 41 -13.48 -1.95 14.19
N GLY A 42 -12.63 -1.99 15.22
CA GLY A 42 -11.68 -0.92 15.53
C GLY A 42 -10.68 -0.68 14.40
N ARG A 43 -10.19 -1.76 13.77
CA ARG A 43 -9.29 -1.68 12.61
C ARG A 43 -9.98 -1.09 11.39
N ARG A 44 -11.21 -1.50 11.08
CA ARG A 44 -12.01 -0.92 9.97
C ARG A 44 -12.25 0.57 10.18
N LEU A 45 -12.52 1.00 11.41
CA LEU A 45 -12.66 2.42 11.76
C LEU A 45 -11.33 3.18 11.58
N ALA A 46 -10.22 2.64 12.10
CA ALA A 46 -8.90 3.24 11.93
C ALA A 46 -8.47 3.31 10.45
N GLU A 47 -8.76 2.27 9.66
CA GLU A 47 -8.55 2.25 8.21
C GLU A 47 -9.42 3.27 7.49
N ALA A 48 -10.68 3.44 7.90
CA ALA A 48 -11.61 4.42 7.35
C ALA A 48 -11.17 5.87 7.66
N ILE A 49 -10.79 6.15 8.91
CA ILE A 49 -10.24 7.45 9.32
C ILE A 49 -8.93 7.73 8.60
N GLY A 50 -8.00 6.77 8.59
CA GLY A 50 -6.73 6.91 7.87
C GLY A 50 -6.91 7.07 6.36
N ARG A 51 -7.96 6.48 5.77
CA ARG A 51 -8.35 6.73 4.38
C ARG A 51 -8.86 8.17 4.25
N LYS A 52 -9.83 8.60 5.05
CA LYS A 52 -10.38 9.97 5.00
C LYS A 52 -9.30 11.04 5.19
N LEU A 53 -8.37 10.88 6.12
CA LEU A 53 -7.26 11.81 6.34
C LEU A 53 -6.26 11.85 5.18
N ARG A 54 -5.95 10.72 4.54
CA ARG A 54 -5.07 10.67 3.35
C ARG A 54 -5.74 11.22 2.09
N CYS A 55 -7.07 11.21 2.07
CA CYS A 55 -7.88 11.55 0.92
C CYS A 55 -8.43 12.98 0.96
N ALA A 56 -8.63 13.55 2.14
CA ALA A 56 -9.11 14.92 2.30
C ALA A 56 -8.23 15.99 1.60
N PRO A 57 -6.90 15.88 1.54
CA PRO A 57 -6.06 16.89 0.87
C PRO A 57 -5.93 16.69 -0.64
N ARG A 58 -6.41 15.56 -1.20
CA ARG A 58 -6.29 15.25 -2.63
C ARG A 58 -7.68 15.25 -3.26
N LEU A 59 -7.92 16.26 -4.10
CA LEU A 59 -9.04 16.43 -5.06
C LEU A 59 -9.62 15.09 -5.61
N PRO A 60 -10.90 15.09 -6.00
CA PRO A 60 -11.94 14.14 -5.55
C PRO A 60 -11.81 12.67 -5.98
N ASP A 61 -10.91 12.32 -6.91
CA ASP A 61 -10.93 11.02 -7.59
C ASP A 61 -9.82 10.05 -7.18
N SER A 62 -8.68 10.53 -6.68
CA SER A 62 -7.51 9.67 -6.42
C SER A 62 -7.72 8.65 -5.29
N CYS A 63 -8.75 8.86 -4.46
CA CYS A 63 -8.99 8.06 -3.27
C CYS A 63 -10.18 7.10 -3.34
N ARG A 64 -10.97 7.18 -4.40
CA ARG A 64 -12.04 6.19 -4.67
C ARG A 64 -11.53 5.03 -5.51
N HIS A 65 -10.48 5.25 -6.30
CA HIS A 65 -10.00 4.27 -7.26
C HIS A 65 -8.83 3.44 -6.71
N HIS A 66 -8.76 2.19 -7.15
CA HIS A 66 -7.60 1.35 -6.93
C HIS A 66 -6.33 2.05 -7.47
N PRO A 67 -5.16 1.99 -6.79
CA PRO A 67 -3.96 2.72 -7.20
C PRO A 67 -3.50 2.51 -8.66
N LEU A 68 -3.81 1.35 -9.25
CA LEU A 68 -3.52 1.06 -10.66
C LEU A 68 -4.30 1.94 -11.65
N VAL A 69 -5.51 2.37 -11.30
CA VAL A 69 -6.38 3.16 -12.21
C VAL A 69 -5.77 4.53 -12.51
N PRO A 70 -5.35 5.36 -11.54
CA PRO A 70 -4.66 6.61 -11.84
C PRO A 70 -3.26 6.40 -12.46
N ALA A 71 -2.65 5.21 -12.32
CA ALA A 71 -1.34 4.92 -12.90
C ALA A 71 -1.41 4.51 -14.38
N TYR A 72 -2.42 3.70 -14.76
CA TYR A 72 -2.49 3.02 -16.06
C TYR A 72 -3.83 3.15 -16.78
N GLY A 73 -4.85 3.70 -16.14
CA GLY A 73 -6.23 3.68 -16.64
C GLY A 73 -6.94 2.35 -16.37
N TRP A 74 -8.27 2.35 -16.54
CA TRP A 74 -9.12 1.18 -16.25
C TRP A 74 -8.74 -0.09 -17.02
N PRO A 75 -8.52 -0.07 -18.35
CA PRO A 75 -8.28 -1.31 -19.09
C PRO A 75 -7.02 -2.05 -18.59
N LEU A 76 -5.92 -1.32 -18.39
CA LEU A 76 -4.66 -1.90 -17.94
C LEU A 76 -4.68 -2.25 -16.45
N ALA A 77 -5.41 -1.51 -15.61
CA ALA A 77 -5.61 -1.87 -14.21
C ALA A 77 -6.34 -3.21 -14.07
N ARG A 78 -7.38 -3.44 -14.90
CA ARG A 78 -8.13 -4.70 -14.94
C ARG A 78 -7.28 -5.86 -15.46
N LEU A 79 -6.54 -5.63 -16.55
CA LEU A 79 -5.57 -6.59 -17.07
C LEU A 79 -4.54 -7.00 -16.00
N ALA A 80 -3.94 -6.03 -15.31
CA ALA A 80 -2.97 -6.30 -14.25
C ALA A 80 -3.59 -7.05 -13.06
N ARG A 81 -4.86 -6.80 -12.72
CA ARG A 81 -5.55 -7.60 -11.70
C ARG A 81 -5.79 -9.03 -12.18
N ALA A 82 -6.25 -9.20 -13.42
CA ALA A 82 -6.53 -10.50 -14.02
C ALA A 82 -5.29 -11.39 -14.10
N LEU A 83 -4.15 -10.80 -14.42
CA LEU A 83 -2.87 -11.50 -14.60
C LEU A 83 -2.04 -11.59 -13.31
N ALA A 84 -2.57 -11.13 -12.17
CA ALA A 84 -1.83 -11.07 -10.92
C ALA A 84 -1.43 -12.49 -10.46
N PRO A 85 -0.18 -12.69 -10.01
CA PRO A 85 0.24 -13.99 -9.51
C PRO A 85 -0.41 -14.28 -8.15
N SER A 86 -0.78 -15.53 -7.91
CA SER A 86 -1.10 -15.98 -6.56
C SER A 86 0.13 -15.84 -5.66
N PRO A 87 0.00 -15.26 -4.46
CA PRO A 87 1.13 -15.09 -3.56
C PRO A 87 1.58 -16.45 -3.02
N THR A 88 2.81 -16.85 -3.31
CA THR A 88 3.43 -18.06 -2.76
C THR A 88 4.53 -17.71 -1.78
N ALA A 89 4.74 -18.54 -0.76
CA ALA A 89 5.85 -18.41 0.17
C ALA A 89 7.13 -19.04 -0.42
N ARG A 90 8.30 -18.52 -0.03
CA ARG A 90 9.62 -19.12 -0.31
C ARG A 90 10.44 -19.22 0.96
N LEU A 91 11.24 -20.28 1.09
CA LEU A 91 12.11 -20.45 2.26
C LEU A 91 13.22 -19.41 2.25
N GLY A 92 13.30 -18.63 3.33
CA GLY A 92 14.40 -17.71 3.59
C GLY A 92 15.64 -18.42 4.15
N PRO A 93 16.78 -17.71 4.28
CA PRO A 93 17.99 -18.22 4.92
C PRO A 93 17.80 -18.83 6.31
N SER A 94 16.82 -18.37 7.09
CA SER A 94 16.47 -18.95 8.41
C SER A 94 15.55 -20.18 8.33
N GLY A 95 15.16 -20.62 7.14
CA GLY A 95 14.17 -21.68 6.94
C GLY A 95 12.72 -21.21 7.09
N LEU A 96 12.48 -19.93 7.38
CA LEU A 96 11.12 -19.38 7.49
C LEU A 96 10.44 -19.26 6.11
N PRO A 97 9.14 -19.57 5.98
CA PRO A 97 8.40 -19.39 4.73
C PRO A 97 8.02 -17.91 4.56
N LEU A 98 8.73 -17.18 3.71
CA LEU A 98 8.55 -15.74 3.51
C LEU A 98 7.56 -15.46 2.37
N MET A 99 6.53 -14.66 2.64
CA MET A 99 5.56 -14.10 1.69
C MET A 99 6.06 -12.80 1.03
N PRO A 100 5.54 -12.43 -0.15
CA PRO A 100 5.96 -11.20 -0.81
C PRO A 100 5.26 -10.04 -0.14
N VAL A 101 6.00 -9.00 0.26
CA VAL A 101 5.50 -7.93 1.13
C VAL A 101 5.89 -6.55 0.62
N ASP A 102 5.17 -5.53 1.08
CA ASP A 102 5.54 -4.13 0.85
C ASP A 102 6.84 -3.80 1.61
N PHE A 103 7.93 -3.59 0.87
CA PHE A 103 9.25 -3.26 1.44
C PHE A 103 9.25 -1.98 2.29
N ARG A 104 8.25 -1.10 2.13
CA ARG A 104 8.12 0.13 2.94
C ARG A 104 7.61 -0.18 4.34
N ARG A 105 7.01 -1.35 4.54
CA ARG A 105 6.38 -1.79 5.79
C ARG A 105 7.07 -2.99 6.43
N CYS A 106 7.77 -3.81 5.63
CA CYS A 106 8.43 -5.01 6.08
C CYS A 106 9.76 -5.22 5.35
N ARG A 107 10.87 -5.26 6.10
CA ARG A 107 12.25 -5.46 5.60
C ARG A 107 13.03 -6.51 6.40
N ARG A 108 12.35 -7.32 7.19
CA ARG A 108 12.93 -8.39 8.00
C ARG A 108 12.12 -9.66 7.81
N GLU A 109 12.74 -10.82 7.93
CA GLU A 109 12.06 -12.10 7.72
C GLU A 109 10.84 -12.28 8.64
N SER A 110 10.96 -11.89 9.92
CA SER A 110 9.91 -12.09 10.92
C SER A 110 8.56 -11.46 10.56
N CYS A 111 8.54 -10.33 9.82
CA CYS A 111 7.29 -9.70 9.38
C CYS A 111 6.72 -10.28 8.08
N ALA A 112 7.51 -11.09 7.36
CA ALA A 112 7.15 -11.70 6.09
C ALA A 112 6.73 -13.18 6.24
N VAL A 113 6.80 -13.77 7.43
CA VAL A 113 6.44 -15.18 7.64
C VAL A 113 4.99 -15.44 7.23
N ALA A 114 4.75 -16.46 6.40
CA ALA A 114 3.42 -16.83 5.93
C ALA A 114 2.47 -17.21 7.10
N ALA A 115 1.22 -16.74 7.04
CA ALA A 115 0.16 -17.14 7.96
C ALA A 115 -1.18 -17.35 7.23
N GLY A 116 -1.12 -17.85 5.99
CA GLY A 116 -2.27 -18.07 5.12
C GLY A 116 -2.12 -17.38 3.76
N PRO A 117 -3.17 -17.42 2.90
CA PRO A 117 -3.09 -16.91 1.55
C PRO A 117 -2.96 -15.38 1.46
N HIS A 118 -3.58 -14.65 2.38
CA HIS A 118 -3.74 -13.19 2.26
C HIS A 118 -2.84 -12.36 3.18
N LEU A 119 -2.33 -12.97 4.24
CA LEU A 119 -1.64 -12.27 5.32
C LEU A 119 -0.39 -13.02 5.81
N THR A 120 0.58 -12.24 6.26
CA THR A 120 1.71 -12.75 7.05
C THR A 120 1.33 -12.89 8.52
N ALA A 121 2.12 -13.63 9.30
CA ALA A 121 1.95 -13.78 10.74
C ALA A 121 1.97 -12.45 11.50
N SER A 122 2.60 -11.42 10.92
CA SER A 122 2.61 -10.05 11.45
C SER A 122 1.49 -9.16 10.88
N GLY A 123 0.46 -9.75 10.27
CA GLY A 123 -0.68 -9.02 9.71
C GLY A 123 -0.33 -8.14 8.50
N ARG A 124 0.74 -8.45 7.76
CA ARG A 124 1.05 -7.74 6.50
C ARG A 124 0.31 -8.38 5.34
N ARG A 125 -0.24 -7.56 4.45
CA ARG A 125 -0.83 -8.04 3.19
C ARG A 125 0.26 -8.50 2.24
N THR A 126 -0.04 -9.53 1.45
CA THR A 126 0.86 -9.89 0.36
C THR A 126 0.85 -8.77 -0.70
N THR A 127 1.99 -8.52 -1.34
CA THR A 127 2.15 -7.36 -2.23
C THR A 127 2.94 -7.74 -3.48
N ALA A 128 2.47 -7.27 -4.63
CA ALA A 128 3.23 -7.28 -5.87
C ALA A 128 3.37 -5.84 -6.39
N PHE A 129 4.62 -5.40 -6.54
CA PHE A 129 4.90 -4.11 -7.17
C PHE A 129 4.75 -4.30 -8.68
N THR A 130 3.93 -3.46 -9.30
CA THR A 130 3.52 -3.61 -10.70
C THR A 130 4.20 -2.54 -11.55
N GLU A 131 4.63 -2.93 -12.74
CA GLU A 131 5.12 -2.08 -13.81
C GLU A 131 4.40 -2.51 -15.10
N ILE A 132 4.00 -1.55 -15.92
CA ILE A 132 3.36 -1.84 -17.22
C ILE A 132 4.15 -1.21 -18.35
N ILE A 133 4.56 -2.06 -19.29
CA ILE A 133 5.17 -1.65 -20.55
C ILE A 133 4.08 -1.78 -21.63
N ASP A 134 3.44 -0.66 -21.94
CA ASP A 134 2.40 -0.60 -22.97
C ASP A 134 3.04 -0.34 -24.35
N GLY A 135 3.26 -1.42 -25.09
CA GLY A 135 3.78 -1.41 -26.46
C GLY A 135 2.70 -1.58 -27.51
N ARG A 136 1.41 -1.36 -27.20
CA ARG A 136 0.33 -1.66 -28.15
C ARG A 136 0.41 -0.88 -29.45
N SER A 137 0.90 0.36 -29.42
CA SER A 137 1.05 1.20 -30.61
C SER A 137 2.22 0.80 -31.52
N SER A 138 3.23 0.09 -31.01
CA SER A 138 4.46 -0.25 -31.74
C SER A 138 4.64 -1.75 -31.99
N ALA A 139 4.26 -2.58 -31.02
CA ALA A 139 4.48 -4.02 -31.00
C ALA A 139 3.20 -4.84 -30.72
N GLY A 140 2.03 -4.19 -30.65
CA GLY A 140 0.74 -4.86 -30.46
C GLY A 140 0.59 -5.62 -29.13
N SER A 141 1.44 -5.32 -28.14
CA SER A 141 1.52 -6.09 -26.90
C SER A 141 1.61 -5.21 -25.65
N VAL A 142 1.20 -5.77 -24.53
CA VAL A 142 1.37 -5.22 -23.18
C VAL A 142 2.18 -6.22 -22.36
N GLU A 143 3.24 -5.75 -21.71
CA GLU A 143 3.90 -6.53 -20.67
C GLU A 143 3.50 -6.00 -19.29
N VAL A 144 2.98 -6.87 -18.43
CA VAL A 144 2.77 -6.61 -17.01
C VAL A 144 3.87 -7.30 -16.23
N VAL A 145 4.70 -6.50 -15.56
CA VAL A 145 5.83 -6.96 -14.76
C VAL A 145 5.47 -6.86 -13.29
N TYR A 146 5.54 -7.99 -12.57
CA TYR A 146 5.38 -8.05 -11.13
C TYR A 146 6.72 -8.26 -10.44
N TRP A 147 7.01 -7.39 -9.49
CA TRP A 147 8.19 -7.42 -8.64
C TRP A 147 7.77 -7.83 -7.23
N LEU A 148 8.18 -9.02 -6.83
CA LEU A 148 7.84 -9.62 -5.54
C LEU A 148 9.03 -9.48 -4.59
N TYR A 149 8.90 -8.61 -3.58
CA TYR A 149 9.95 -8.40 -2.59
C TYR A 149 9.78 -9.35 -1.40
N ARG A 150 10.86 -10.04 -1.04
CA ARG A 150 10.97 -10.85 0.18
C ARG A 150 12.23 -10.45 0.92
N PRO A 151 12.15 -10.02 2.19
CA PRO A 151 13.33 -9.66 2.97
C PRO A 151 14.40 -10.74 2.90
N THR A 152 15.66 -10.35 2.70
CA THR A 152 16.86 -11.22 2.62
C THR A 152 16.96 -12.11 1.37
N LEU A 153 15.84 -12.44 0.72
CA LEU A 153 15.82 -13.11 -0.59
C LEU A 153 15.86 -12.10 -1.75
N GLY A 154 15.53 -10.84 -1.49
CA GLY A 154 15.53 -9.77 -2.48
C GLY A 154 14.26 -9.76 -3.34
N TRP A 155 14.45 -9.55 -4.64
CA TRP A 155 13.37 -9.29 -5.59
C TRP A 155 13.24 -10.41 -6.61
N GLU A 156 12.05 -10.95 -6.73
CA GLU A 156 11.67 -11.85 -7.82
C GLU A 156 10.92 -11.06 -8.90
N ARG A 157 11.23 -11.33 -10.17
CA ARG A 157 10.58 -10.75 -11.33
C ARG A 157 9.69 -11.77 -12.02
N LEU A 158 8.42 -11.44 -12.19
CA LEU A 158 7.47 -12.20 -13.01
C LEU A 158 6.97 -11.34 -14.15
N VAL A 159 6.94 -11.88 -15.37
CA VAL A 159 6.42 -11.18 -16.55
C VAL A 159 5.17 -11.91 -17.05
N ARG A 160 4.16 -11.15 -17.41
CA ARG A 160 2.98 -11.60 -18.15
C ARG A 160 2.84 -10.77 -19.41
N ARG A 161 2.65 -11.44 -20.54
CA ARG A 161 2.42 -10.80 -21.83
C ARG A 161 0.96 -10.92 -22.18
N ALA A 162 0.42 -9.87 -22.77
CA ALA A 162 -0.96 -9.78 -23.19
C ALA A 162 -1.05 -9.05 -24.53
N SER A 163 -2.04 -9.42 -25.31
CA SER A 163 -2.46 -8.75 -26.53
C SER A 163 -3.57 -7.73 -26.25
N GLN A 164 -3.96 -6.97 -27.28
CA GLN A 164 -5.15 -6.12 -27.22
C GLN A 164 -6.42 -6.94 -26.97
N ALA A 165 -6.53 -8.15 -27.54
CA ALA A 165 -7.68 -9.03 -27.31
C ALA A 165 -7.78 -9.46 -25.83
N ASP A 166 -6.65 -9.68 -25.16
CA ASP A 166 -6.64 -9.99 -23.72
C ASP A 166 -7.12 -8.79 -22.88
N VAL A 167 -6.73 -7.56 -23.25
CA VAL A 167 -7.21 -6.34 -22.59
C VAL A 167 -8.74 -6.25 -22.66
N GLU A 168 -9.31 -6.59 -23.81
CA GLU A 168 -10.76 -6.60 -24.03
C GLU A 168 -11.44 -7.76 -23.27
N ALA A 169 -10.85 -8.96 -23.30
CA ALA A 169 -11.34 -10.13 -22.58
C ALA A 169 -11.41 -9.89 -21.06
N PHE A 170 -10.48 -9.11 -20.50
CA PHE A 170 -10.46 -8.78 -19.08
C PHE A 170 -11.18 -7.46 -18.74
N ALA A 171 -11.92 -6.86 -19.67
CA ALA A 171 -12.61 -5.60 -19.44
C ALA A 171 -13.65 -5.67 -18.32
N ALA A 172 -14.19 -6.85 -17.99
CA ALA A 172 -15.16 -7.03 -16.91
C ALA A 172 -14.54 -7.30 -15.53
N VAL A 173 -13.21 -7.48 -15.45
CA VAL A 173 -12.54 -7.79 -14.18
C VAL A 173 -12.72 -6.63 -13.19
N GLU A 174 -13.16 -6.97 -11.99
CA GLU A 174 -13.28 -6.00 -10.91
C GLU A 174 -11.91 -5.73 -10.28
N VAL A 175 -11.66 -4.49 -9.86
CA VAL A 175 -10.41 -4.10 -9.22
C VAL A 175 -10.74 -3.41 -7.90
N ARG A 176 -10.49 -4.10 -6.79
CA ARG A 176 -10.76 -3.62 -5.43
C ARG A 176 -9.47 -3.43 -4.64
N ALA A 177 -9.48 -2.50 -3.68
CA ALA A 177 -8.31 -2.19 -2.86
C ALA A 177 -7.92 -3.35 -1.93
N GLU A 178 -8.91 -4.15 -1.53
CA GLU A 178 -8.81 -5.33 -0.69
C GLU A 178 -8.38 -6.60 -1.44
N ASP A 179 -8.31 -6.57 -2.77
CA ASP A 179 -7.86 -7.70 -3.58
C ASP A 179 -6.42 -8.11 -3.25
N ASP A 180 -6.17 -9.41 -3.25
CA ASP A 180 -4.89 -10.02 -2.90
C ASP A 180 -4.25 -10.70 -4.13
N PRO A 181 -2.96 -10.48 -4.42
CA PRO A 181 -2.04 -9.58 -3.72
C PRO A 181 -2.44 -8.11 -3.88
N ALA A 182 -2.00 -7.27 -2.94
CA ALA A 182 -2.06 -5.83 -3.12
C ALA A 182 -1.15 -5.43 -4.30
N LEU A 183 -1.71 -4.77 -5.32
CA LEU A 183 -0.95 -4.34 -6.49
C LEU A 183 -0.54 -2.87 -6.35
N VAL A 184 0.77 -2.62 -6.31
CA VAL A 184 1.35 -1.30 -6.09
C VAL A 184 2.06 -0.83 -7.37
N PRO A 185 1.52 0.16 -8.11
CA PRO A 185 2.18 0.68 -9.31
C PRO A 185 3.50 1.38 -8.95
N LEU A 186 4.60 1.00 -9.60
CA LEU A 186 5.91 1.59 -9.40
C LEU A 186 5.98 3.01 -9.98
N GLU A 187 5.34 3.26 -11.11
CA GLU A 187 5.37 4.52 -11.87
C GLU A 187 4.87 5.70 -11.02
N THR A 188 3.92 5.45 -10.11
CA THR A 188 3.35 6.43 -9.18
C THR A 188 3.81 6.23 -7.73
N LEU A 189 4.74 5.30 -7.45
CA LEU A 189 5.21 5.01 -6.09
C LEU A 189 6.04 6.21 -5.55
N PRO A 190 5.59 6.89 -4.48
CA PRO A 190 6.31 8.06 -3.95
C PRO A 190 7.71 7.69 -3.50
N GLY A 191 8.70 8.48 -3.92
CA GLY A 191 10.10 8.28 -3.51
C GLY A 191 10.72 6.97 -3.99
N ARG A 192 10.15 6.29 -5.00
CA ARG A 192 10.57 4.92 -5.40
C ARG A 192 12.08 4.74 -5.56
N ASN A 193 12.75 5.75 -6.09
CA ASN A 193 14.18 5.70 -6.39
C ASN A 193 15.06 6.11 -5.20
N HIS A 194 14.47 6.69 -4.15
CA HIS A 194 15.18 7.26 -3.00
C HIS A 194 15.12 6.37 -1.76
N TYR A 195 14.50 5.21 -1.85
CA TYR A 195 14.59 4.23 -0.77
C TYR A 195 15.99 3.62 -0.70
N GLU A 196 16.55 3.63 0.51
CA GLU A 196 17.77 2.90 0.80
C GLU A 196 17.47 1.42 0.99
N PHE A 197 18.33 0.57 0.46
CA PHE A 197 18.25 -0.88 0.59
C PHE A 197 19.61 -1.44 0.99
N SER A 198 19.59 -2.57 1.69
CA SER A 198 20.80 -3.38 1.84
C SER A 198 21.27 -3.81 0.43
N PRO A 199 22.56 -4.10 0.22
CA PRO A 199 23.05 -4.56 -1.08
C PRO A 199 22.28 -5.77 -1.64
N ARG A 200 21.82 -6.69 -0.78
CA ARG A 200 21.04 -7.87 -1.17
C ARG A 200 19.58 -7.57 -1.49
N ASP A 201 19.02 -6.49 -0.95
CA ASP A 201 17.62 -6.09 -1.16
C ASP A 201 17.47 -5.01 -2.24
N ARG A 202 18.54 -4.64 -2.94
CA ARG A 202 18.51 -3.53 -3.90
C ARG A 202 17.57 -3.85 -5.06
N PRO A 203 16.57 -3.00 -5.34
CA PRO A 203 15.61 -3.30 -6.37
C PRO A 203 16.23 -3.18 -7.77
N PRO A 204 16.06 -4.19 -8.62
CA PRO A 204 16.53 -4.15 -10.01
C PRO A 204 15.76 -3.16 -10.88
N TRP A 205 14.60 -2.68 -10.42
CA TRP A 205 13.78 -1.67 -11.09
C TRP A 205 14.16 -0.22 -10.72
N GLN A 206 15.01 -0.03 -9.70
CA GLN A 206 15.41 1.30 -9.24
C GLN A 206 16.08 2.06 -10.39
N TRP A 207 15.65 3.30 -10.63
CA TRP A 207 16.13 4.15 -11.74
C TRP A 207 15.81 3.65 -13.16
N ARG A 208 15.12 2.51 -13.32
CA ARG A 208 14.72 1.98 -14.65
C ARG A 208 13.28 2.28 -15.02
N VAL A 209 12.39 2.27 -14.02
CA VAL A 209 10.97 2.55 -14.25
C VAL A 209 10.75 4.06 -14.33
N GLY A 210 10.21 4.50 -15.47
CA GLY A 210 9.85 5.90 -15.71
C GLY A 210 8.75 6.39 -14.77
N GLY A 211 8.81 7.66 -14.36
CA GLY A 211 7.80 8.24 -13.48
C GLY A 211 6.54 8.57 -14.25
N ARG A 212 5.38 8.26 -13.69
CA ARG A 212 4.11 8.86 -14.10
C ARG A 212 3.53 9.54 -12.89
N TYR A 213 3.40 10.85 -12.96
CA TYR A 213 2.73 11.64 -11.94
C TYR A 213 1.45 12.22 -12.55
N PRO A 214 0.27 11.82 -12.08
CA PRO A 214 -0.97 12.44 -12.51
C PRO A 214 -0.90 13.96 -12.26
N GLY A 215 -1.12 14.76 -13.31
CA GLY A 215 -1.12 16.23 -13.23
C GLY A 215 0.22 16.92 -13.52
N TRP A 216 1.28 16.20 -13.86
CA TRP A 216 2.49 16.77 -14.47
C TRP A 216 2.54 16.33 -15.93
N SER A 217 2.20 17.23 -16.84
CA SER A 217 2.54 17.09 -18.26
C SER A 217 4.05 17.30 -18.42
N SER A 218 4.72 16.33 -19.03
CA SER A 218 6.04 16.51 -19.65
C SER A 218 5.96 17.44 -20.85
#